data_AF-A0A432U1N3-F1
#
_entry.id   AF-A0A432U1N3-F1
#
_cell.length_a   1.000
_cell.length_b   1.000
_cell.length_c   1.000
_cell.angle_alpha   90.00
_cell.angle_beta   90.00
_cell.angle_gamma   90.00
#
_symmetry.space_group_name_H-M   'P 1'
#
loop_
_entity.id
_entity.type
_entity.pdbx_description
1 polymer ?
#
loop_
_entity_poly.entity_id
_entity_poly.type
_entity_poly.pdbx_seq_one_letter_code
_entity_poly.pdbx_strand_id
1 'polypeptide(L)'
;AKDISRIQTAATYQMYHTLLIAILAVYYQYKPLKAIQQSTWIFVFGIVLFSGSLYLYTFTKIHTLVFITPIGGMLLILGWLSLVRLAKR
;
A
#
# COMPACT_ATOMS: atom_id res chain seq x y z
N ALA A 1 10.88 -22.14 2.80
CA ALA A 1 10.67 -21.61 1.43
C ALA A 1 9.47 -20.66 1.34
N LYS A 2 8.22 -21.14 1.56
CA LYS A 2 7.00 -20.32 1.39
C LYS A 2 6.88 -19.10 2.32
N ASP A 3 7.49 -19.15 3.50
CA ASP A 3 7.46 -18.03 4.45
C ASP A 3 8.43 -16.90 4.05
N ILE A 4 9.62 -17.26 3.58
CA ILE A 4 10.60 -16.30 3.07
C ILE A 4 10.03 -15.56 1.85
N SER A 5 9.39 -16.28 0.93
CA SER A 5 8.75 -15.65 -0.23
C SER A 5 7.63 -14.69 0.17
N ARG A 6 6.82 -15.02 1.20
CA ARG A 6 5.76 -14.11 1.70
C ARG A 6 6.33 -12.84 2.29
N ILE A 7 7.37 -12.95 3.11
CA ILE A 7 8.07 -11.78 3.70
C ILE A 7 8.67 -10.93 2.58
N GLN A 8 9.30 -11.54 1.59
CA GLN A 8 9.81 -10.82 0.42
C GLN A 8 8.69 -10.08 -0.32
N THR A 9 7.57 -10.74 -0.62
CA THR A 9 6.42 -10.07 -1.25
C THR A 9 5.92 -8.89 -0.41
N ALA A 10 5.70 -9.07 0.89
CA ALA A 10 5.25 -8.00 1.78
C ALA A 10 6.24 -6.82 1.78
N ALA A 11 7.54 -7.10 1.90
CA ALA A 11 8.60 -6.08 1.91
C ALA A 11 8.71 -5.34 0.58
N THR A 12 8.66 -6.07 -0.54
CA THR A 12 8.70 -5.48 -1.89
C THR A 12 7.52 -4.54 -2.11
N TYR A 13 6.30 -4.97 -1.78
CA TYR A 13 5.10 -4.14 -1.93
C TYR A 13 5.13 -2.92 -1.00
N GLN A 14 5.51 -3.10 0.27
CA GLN A 14 5.69 -1.99 1.20
C GLN A 14 6.72 -0.98 0.68
N MET A 15 7.88 -1.44 0.20
CA MET A 15 8.95 -0.58 -0.28
C MET A 15 8.50 0.28 -1.47
N TYR A 16 7.92 -0.33 -2.52
CA TYR A 16 7.48 0.42 -3.70
C TYR A 16 6.42 1.47 -3.38
N HIS A 17 5.43 1.12 -2.56
CA HIS A 17 4.36 2.06 -2.23
C HIS A 17 4.79 3.11 -1.20
N THR A 18 5.72 2.79 -0.30
CA THR A 18 6.31 3.80 0.61
C THR A 18 7.18 4.79 -0.16
N LEU A 19 7.95 4.32 -1.15
CA LEU A 19 8.72 5.20 -2.03
C LEU A 19 7.79 6.12 -2.84
N LEU A 20 6.69 5.59 -3.36
CA LEU A 20 5.65 6.39 -4.00
C LEU A 20 5.08 7.45 -3.04
N ILE A 21 4.74 7.08 -1.80
CA ILE A 21 4.27 8.03 -0.79
C ILE A 21 5.31 9.13 -0.52
N ALA A 22 6.61 8.79 -0.46
CA ALA A 22 7.67 9.78 -0.29
C ALA A 22 7.72 10.77 -1.47
N ILE A 23 7.60 10.28 -2.70
CA ILE A 23 7.51 11.14 -3.90
C ILE A 23 6.26 12.04 -3.83
N LEU A 24 5.11 11.50 -3.44
CA LEU A 24 3.87 12.27 -3.28
C LEU A 24 3.99 13.34 -2.17
N ALA A 25 4.68 13.03 -1.08
CA ALA A 25 4.93 13.97 0.01
C ALA A 25 5.81 15.14 -0.44
N VAL A 26 6.87 14.87 -1.22
CA VAL A 26 7.68 15.93 -1.84
C VAL A 26 6.85 16.74 -2.82
N TYR A 27 6.06 16.11 -3.70
CA TYR A 27 5.21 16.81 -4.65
C TYR A 27 4.14 17.70 -3.98
N TYR A 28 3.59 17.25 -2.85
CA TYR A 28 2.62 18.00 -2.07
C TYR A 28 3.17 19.34 -1.55
N GLN A 29 4.47 19.43 -1.26
CA GLN A 29 5.11 20.69 -0.85
C GLN A 29 5.05 21.76 -1.94
N TYR A 30 5.08 21.35 -3.21
CA TYR A 30 4.96 22.26 -4.35
C TYR A 30 3.49 22.55 -4.72
N LYS A 31 2.61 21.55 -4.59
CA LYS A 31 1.17 21.67 -4.89
C LYS A 31 0.34 20.92 -3.84
N PRO A 32 -0.20 21.62 -2.83
CA PRO A 32 -0.93 20.99 -1.72
C PRO A 32 -2.37 20.60 -2.10
N LEU A 33 -2.51 19.68 -3.05
CA LEU A 33 -3.82 19.22 -3.52
C LEU A 33 -4.40 18.18 -2.55
N LYS A 34 -5.66 18.37 -2.13
CA LYS A 34 -6.40 17.41 -1.28
C LYS A 34 -6.42 15.99 -1.87
N ALA A 35 -6.43 15.87 -3.21
CA ALA A 35 -6.40 14.60 -3.91
C ALA A 35 -5.09 13.81 -3.68
N ILE A 36 -3.94 14.50 -3.54
CA ILE A 36 -2.66 13.85 -3.21
C ILE A 36 -2.75 13.27 -1.80
N GLN A 37 -3.21 14.07 -0.84
CA GLN A 37 -3.37 13.63 0.55
C GLN A 37 -4.32 12.43 0.67
N GLN A 38 -5.45 12.44 -0.04
CA GLN A 38 -6.37 11.31 -0.10
C GLN A 38 -5.71 10.05 -0.69
N SER A 39 -4.98 10.21 -1.80
CA SER A 39 -4.26 9.09 -2.44
C SER A 39 -3.20 8.50 -1.50
N THR A 40 -2.44 9.35 -0.81
CA THR A 40 -1.45 8.93 0.19
C THR A 40 -2.08 8.11 1.31
N TRP A 41 -3.21 8.55 1.88
CA TRP A 41 -3.90 7.78 2.91
C TRP A 41 -4.41 6.43 2.42
N ILE A 42 -4.93 6.36 1.18
CA ILE A 42 -5.35 5.09 0.57
C ILE A 42 -4.16 4.13 0.48
N PHE A 43 -2.99 4.61 0.04
CA PHE A 43 -1.79 3.78 0.01
C PHE A 43 -1.33 3.33 1.40
N VAL A 44 -1.36 4.22 2.40
CA VAL A 44 -1.00 3.86 3.79
C VAL A 44 -1.87 2.73 4.31
N PHE A 45 -3.20 2.84 4.19
CA PHE A 45 -4.10 1.77 4.60
C PHE A 45 -3.91 0.50 3.77
N GLY A 46 -3.68 0.63 2.46
CA GLY A 46 -3.36 -0.49 1.58
C GLY A 46 -2.10 -1.24 2.00
N ILE A 47 -1.01 -0.53 2.32
CA ILE A 47 0.25 -1.12 2.80
C ILE A 47 0.03 -1.86 4.12
N VAL A 48 -0.64 -1.24 5.08
CA VAL A 48 -0.89 -1.84 6.41
C VAL A 48 -1.72 -3.10 6.28
N LEU A 49 -2.81 -3.07 5.51
CA LEU A 49 -3.68 -4.24 5.35
C LEU A 49 -3.04 -5.34 4.49
N PHE A 50 -2.28 -4.99 3.45
CA PHE A 50 -1.66 -5.97 2.54
C PHE A 50 -0.36 -6.54 3.11
N SER A 51 0.61 -5.69 3.43
CA SER A 51 1.93 -6.12 3.88
C SER A 51 1.88 -6.56 5.33
N GLY A 52 1.13 -5.83 6.18
CA GLY A 52 0.95 -6.17 7.59
C GLY A 52 0.29 -7.54 7.78
N SER A 53 -0.76 -7.87 7.00
CA SER A 53 -1.40 -9.19 7.09
C SER A 53 -0.45 -10.32 6.70
N LEU A 54 0.40 -10.12 5.68
CA LEU A 54 1.39 -11.12 5.24
C LEU A 54 2.48 -11.33 6.28
N TYR A 55 2.98 -10.26 6.91
CA TYR A 55 3.93 -10.39 8.03
C TYR A 55 3.28 -11.13 9.21
N LEU A 56 2.11 -10.66 9.65
CA LEU A 56 1.40 -11.26 10.78
C LEU A 56 1.06 -12.72 10.52
N TYR A 57 0.57 -13.07 9.34
CA TYR A 57 0.31 -14.47 8.96
C TYR A 57 1.58 -15.32 8.99
N THR A 58 2.71 -14.77 8.54
CA THR A 58 3.97 -15.51 8.52
C THR A 58 4.47 -15.86 9.92
N PHE A 59 4.32 -14.96 10.89
CA PHE A 59 4.75 -15.17 12.27
C PHE A 59 3.73 -15.91 13.15
N THR A 60 2.43 -15.62 12.98
CA THR A 60 1.37 -16.17 13.84
C THR A 60 0.70 -17.42 13.28
N LYS A 61 0.81 -17.66 11.97
CA LYS A 61 0.12 -18.74 11.24
C LYS A 61 -1.42 -18.69 11.32
N ILE A 62 -2.00 -17.55 11.68
CA ILE A 62 -3.46 -17.37 11.74
C ILE A 62 -4.04 -17.24 10.33
N HIS A 63 -4.66 -18.30 9.82
CA HIS A 63 -5.18 -18.37 8.45
C HIS A 63 -6.19 -17.27 8.07
N THR A 64 -6.95 -16.76 9.03
CA THR A 64 -7.94 -15.69 8.81
C THR A 64 -7.30 -14.39 8.30
N LEU A 65 -6.03 -14.13 8.62
CA LEU A 65 -5.30 -12.94 8.15
C LEU A 65 -5.12 -12.92 6.63
N VAL A 66 -5.13 -14.09 5.97
CA VAL A 66 -5.00 -14.18 4.51
C VAL A 66 -6.17 -13.52 3.79
N PHE A 67 -7.36 -13.50 4.40
CA PHE A 67 -8.55 -12.84 3.82
C PHE A 67 -8.48 -11.30 3.90
N ILE A 68 -7.59 -10.73 4.70
CA ILE A 68 -7.37 -9.28 4.78
C ILE A 68 -6.51 -8.79 3.60
N THR A 69 -5.58 -9.62 3.13
CA THR A 69 -4.66 -9.32 2.02
C THR A 69 -5.36 -8.82 0.75
N PRO A 70 -6.44 -9.45 0.21
CA PRO A 70 -7.12 -8.93 -0.98
C PRO A 70 -7.73 -7.54 -0.78
N ILE A 71 -8.21 -7.21 0.43
CA ILE A 71 -8.74 -5.88 0.76
C ILE A 71 -7.63 -4.84 0.68
N GLY A 72 -6.46 -5.14 1.25
CA GLY A 72 -5.27 -4.29 1.12
C GLY A 72 -4.85 -4.09 -0.34
N GLY A 73 -4.87 -5.17 -1.14
CA GLY A 73 -4.57 -5.11 -2.57
C GLY A 73 -5.55 -4.23 -3.36
N MET A 74 -6.84 -4.29 -3.06
CA MET A 74 -7.85 -3.40 -3.65
C MET A 74 -7.58 -1.93 -3.34
N LEU A 75 -7.20 -1.60 -2.09
CA LEU A 75 -6.83 -0.23 -1.73
C LEU A 75 -5.59 0.24 -2.50
N LEU A 76 -4.57 -0.59 -2.66
CA LEU A 76 -3.39 -0.22 -3.46
C LEU A 76 -3.77 0.10 -4.91
N ILE A 77 -4.66 -0.69 -5.53
CA ILE A 77 -5.18 -0.42 -6.88
C ILE A 77 -5.97 0.90 -6.90
N LEU A 78 -6.84 1.12 -5.92
CA LEU A 78 -7.61 2.37 -5.80
C LEU A 78 -6.72 3.61 -5.64
N GLY A 79 -5.59 3.49 -4.93
CA GLY A 79 -4.60 4.55 -4.80
C GLY A 79 -3.95 4.91 -6.13
N TRP A 80 -3.63 3.92 -6.97
CA TRP A 80 -3.14 4.19 -8.33
C TRP A 80 -4.21 4.84 -9.21
N LEU A 81 -5.45 4.36 -9.12
CA LEU A 81 -6.57 4.95 -9.87
C LEU A 81 -6.86 6.40 -9.47
N SER A 82 -6.72 6.75 -8.18
CA SER A 82 -6.89 8.14 -7.74
C SER A 82 -5.78 9.06 -8.27
N LEU A 83 -4.53 8.57 -8.36
CA LEU A 83 -3.44 9.31 -8.99
C LEU A 83 -3.67 9.53 -10.49
N VAL A 84 -4.15 8.52 -11.23
CA VAL A 84 -4.47 8.67 -12.66
C VAL A 84 -5.57 9.71 -12.88
N ARG A 85 -6.58 9.76 -12.01
CA ARG A 85 -7.61 10.82 -12.06
C ARG A 85 -7.05 12.21 -11.79
N LEU A 86 -6.04 12.32 -10.91
CA LEU A 86 -5.35 13.58 -10.64
C LEU A 86 -4.53 14.05 -11.85
N ALA A 87 -3.82 13.14 -12.52
CA ALA A 87 -2.99 13.47 -13.68
C ALA A 87 -3.78 13.98 -14.90
N LYS A 88 -5.09 13.71 -14.94
CA LYS A 88 -6.00 14.19 -16.00
C LYS A 88 -6.67 15.54 -15.67
N ARG A 89 -6.38 16.13 -14.51
CA ARG A 89 -6.87 17.45 -14.08
C ARG A 89 -5.77 18.49 -14.19
#